data_AF-A0A1E5QI99-F1
#
_entry.id   AF-A0A1E5QI99-F1
#
_cell.length_a   1.000
_cell.length_b   1.000
_cell.length_c   1.000
_cell.angle_alpha   90.00
_cell.angle_beta   90.00
_cell.angle_gamma   90.00
#
_symmetry.space_group_name_H-M   'P 1'
#
loop_
_entity.id
_entity.type
_entity.pdbx_description
1 polymer ?
#
loop_
_entity_poly.entity_id
_entity_poly.type
_entity_poly.pdbx_seq_one_letter_code
_entity_poly.pdbx_strand_id
1 'polypeptide(L)' 'MNITEVWFWENNQLLLYRLQDDLIPRSVFLPELDIRLLARCVQMSDILAARREFLQGIQQNRQ' A
#
# COMPACT_ATOMS: atom_id res chain seq x y z
N MET A 1 -8.43 13.40 -18.63
CA MET A 1 -7.88 12.33 -17.78
C MET A 1 -8.32 12.60 -16.35
N ASN A 2 -9.02 11.67 -15.71
CA ASN A 2 -9.51 11.82 -14.32
C ASN A 2 -8.71 10.87 -13.44
N ILE A 3 -7.48 11.26 -13.10
CA ILE A 3 -6.65 10.50 -12.15
C ILE A 3 -7.08 10.97 -10.77
N THR A 4 -7.60 10.08 -9.93
CA THR A 4 -8.04 10.45 -8.57
C THR A 4 -6.93 10.23 -7.54
N GLU A 5 -5.98 9.34 -7.85
CA GLU A 5 -4.90 8.92 -6.95
C GLU A 5 -3.67 8.51 -7.76
N VAL A 6 -2.48 8.84 -7.25
CA VAL A 6 -1.18 8.44 -7.78
C VAL A 6 -0.41 7.73 -6.68
N TRP A 7 0.21 6.60 -7.03
CA TRP A 7 1.01 5.79 -6.11
C TRP A 7 2.46 5.95 -6.51
N PHE A 8 3.27 6.48 -5.61
CA PHE A 8 4.67 6.75 -5.85
C PHE A 8 5.53 5.82 -5.00
N TRP A 9 6.47 5.12 -5.64
CA TRP A 9 7.44 4.28 -4.95
C TRP A 9 8.75 5.05 -4.82
N GLU A 10 9.15 5.35 -3.58
CA GLU A 10 10.39 6.07 -3.28
C GLU A 10 10.93 5.64 -1.93
N ASN A 11 12.26 5.50 -1.79
CA ASN A 11 12.91 5.18 -0.52
C ASN A 11 12.31 3.97 0.21
N ASN A 12 11.96 2.92 -0.54
CA ASN A 12 11.31 1.71 -0.02
C ASN A 12 9.97 1.96 0.68
N GLN A 13 9.29 3.03 0.29
CA GLN A 13 7.97 3.41 0.76
C GLN A 13 7.03 3.61 -0.41
N LEU A 14 5.75 3.41 -0.15
CA LEU A 14 4.67 3.71 -1.09
C LEU A 14 3.94 4.96 -0.58
N LEU A 15 4.07 6.06 -1.30
CA LEU A 15 3.42 7.33 -1.04
C LEU A 15 2.18 7.46 -1.92
N LEU A 16 1.10 8.02 -1.39
CA LEU A 16 -0.15 8.20 -2.12
C LEU A 16 -0.46 9.68 -2.23
N TYR A 17 -0.79 10.12 -3.44
CA TYR A 17 -1.14 11.50 -3.73
C TYR A 17 -2.52 11.57 -4.36
N ARG A 18 -3.31 12.57 -3.99
CA ARG A 18 -4.52 12.95 -4.75
C ARG A 18 -4.15 13.96 -5.84
N LEU A 19 -4.96 14.06 -6.90
CA LEU A 19 -4.85 15.06 -7.96
C LEU A 19 -5.07 16.49 -7.42
N GLN A 20 -4.05 16.99 -6.74
CA GLN A 20 -3.78 18.34 -6.21
C GLN A 20 -2.43 18.35 -5.44
N ASP A 21 -1.62 17.30 -5.59
CA ASP A 21 -0.35 17.05 -4.88
C ASP A 21 -0.46 16.91 -3.35
N ASP A 22 -1.67 16.66 -2.85
CA ASP A 22 -1.88 16.35 -1.44
C ASP A 22 -1.46 14.91 -1.15
N LEU A 23 -0.46 14.74 -0.27
CA LEU A 23 -0.11 13.45 0.30
C LEU A 23 -1.28 12.95 1.16
N ILE A 24 -1.77 11.74 0.87
CA ILE A 24 -2.86 11.12 1.61
C ILE A 24 -2.37 9.90 2.41
N PRO A 25 -2.89 9.69 3.63
CA PRO A 25 -2.42 8.60 4.51
C PRO A 25 -3.00 7.23 4.16
N ARG A 26 -3.98 7.17 3.24
CA ARG A 26 -4.74 5.96 2.88
C ARG A 26 -5.28 6.08 1.47
N SER A 27 -5.35 4.96 0.76
CA SER A 27 -5.95 4.91 -0.59
C SER A 27 -7.45 5.22 -0.53
N VAL A 28 -7.91 6.07 -1.44
CA VAL A 28 -9.31 6.32 -1.76
C VAL A 28 -9.92 5.11 -2.47
N PHE A 29 -9.14 4.42 -3.31
CA PHE A 29 -9.60 3.26 -4.08
C PHE A 29 -9.60 1.96 -3.27
N LEU A 30 -8.65 1.80 -2.36
CA LEU A 30 -8.51 0.62 -1.48
C LEU A 30 -8.40 1.06 -0.02
N PRO A 31 -9.49 1.55 0.60
CA PRO A 31 -9.44 2.11 1.95
C PRO A 31 -8.95 1.13 3.00
N GLU A 32 -9.21 -0.16 2.83
CA GLU A 32 -8.80 -1.20 3.79
C GLU A 32 -7.35 -1.68 3.60
N LEU A 33 -6.68 -1.25 2.54
CA LEU A 33 -5.32 -1.66 2.27
C LEU A 33 -4.35 -0.93 3.22
N ASP A 34 -3.62 -1.72 4.01
CA ASP A 34 -2.45 -1.21 4.71
C ASP A 34 -1.27 -1.06 3.74
N ILE A 35 -1.04 0.18 3.35
CA ILE A 35 0.01 0.58 2.41
C ILE A 35 1.41 0.22 2.94
N ARG A 36 1.63 0.30 4.26
CA ARG A 36 2.93 -0.04 4.87
C ARG A 36 3.16 -1.54 4.85
N LEU A 37 2.12 -2.34 5.09
CA LEU A 37 2.16 -3.79 4.92
C LEU A 37 2.52 -4.16 3.48
N LEU A 38 1.85 -3.54 2.49
CA LEU A 38 2.15 -3.78 1.07
C LEU A 38 3.60 -3.41 0.73
N ALA A 39 4.07 -2.24 1.16
CA ALA A 39 5.44 -1.79 0.91
C ALA A 39 6.48 -2.75 1.52
N ARG A 40 6.21 -3.29 2.72
CA ARG A 40 7.04 -4.35 3.33
C ARG A 40 7.06 -5.60 2.48
N CYS A 41 5.89 -6.09 2.04
CA CYS A 41 5.77 -7.32 1.27
C CYS A 41 6.50 -7.24 -0.09
N VAL A 42 6.45 -6.10 -0.78
CA VAL A 42 7.12 -5.89 -2.07
C VAL A 42 8.65 -5.95 -1.96
N GLN A 43 9.20 -5.67 -0.78
CA GLN A 43 10.65 -5.73 -0.53
C GLN A 43 11.17 -7.13 -0.19
N MET A 44 10.27 -8.10 0.04
CA MET A 44 10.65 -9.46 0.38
C MET A 44 11.06 -10.21 -0.88
N SER A 45 12.27 -10.80 -0.88
CA SER A 45 12.80 -11.55 -2.02
C SER A 45 12.10 -12.91 -2.25
N ASP A 46 11.48 -13.47 -1.21
CA ASP A 46 10.68 -14.70 -1.30
C ASP A 46 9.20 -14.36 -1.45
N ILE A 47 8.65 -14.64 -2.63
CA ILE A 47 7.25 -14.39 -2.98
C ILE A 47 6.26 -15.20 -2.12
N LEU A 48 6.63 -16.41 -1.67
CA LEU A 48 5.77 -17.23 -0.80
C LEU A 48 5.74 -16.66 0.61
N ALA A 49 6.87 -16.15 1.11
CA ALA A 49 6.91 -15.43 2.37
C ALA A 49 6.11 -14.13 2.28
N ALA A 50 6.30 -13.33 1.22
CA ALA A 50 5.56 -12.08 1.00
C ALA A 50 4.04 -12.30 0.97
N ARG A 51 3.59 -13.33 0.25
CA ARG A 51 2.16 -13.67 0.17
C ARG A 51 1.59 -14.05 1.53
N ARG A 52 2.31 -14.85 2.33
CA ARG A 52 1.86 -15.23 3.68
C ARG A 52 1.75 -14.02 4.59
N GLU A 53 2.79 -13.18 4.61
CA GLU A 53 2.84 -11.94 5.39
C GLU A 53 1.67 -11.02 5.05
N PHE A 54 1.42 -10.80 3.76
CA PHE A 54 0.31 -9.97 3.29
C PHE A 54 -1.04 -10.53 3.74
N LEU A 55 -1.30 -11.82 3.54
CA LEU A 55 -2.56 -12.47 3.92
C LEU A 55 -2.80 -12.46 5.44
N GLN A 56 -1.74 -12.61 6.25
CA GLN A 56 -1.85 -12.52 7.70
C GLN A 56 -2.14 -11.08 8.16
N GLY A 57 -1.43 -10.10 7.59
CA GLY A 57 -1.63 -8.69 7.95
C GLY A 57 -3.03 -8.17 7.60
N ILE A 58 -3.61 -8.59 6.46
CA ILE A 58 -5.01 -8.22 6.13
C ILE A 58 -6.04 -8.88 7.07
N GLN A 59 -5.74 -10.03 7.67
CA GLN A 59 -6.63 -10.68 8.65
C GLN A 59 -6.59 -9.97 9.99
N GLN A 60 -5.40 -9.56 10.44
CA GLN A 60 -5.21 -8.87 11.72
C GLN A 60 -5.83 -7.46 11.72
N ASN A 61 -5.79 -6.75 10.59
CA ASN A 61 -6.37 -5.41 10.46
C ASN A 61 -7.92 -5.39 10.40
N ARG A 62 -8.59 -6.56 10.41
CA ARG A 62 -10.06 -6.67 10.43
C ARG A 62 -10.65 -6.89 11.84
N GLN A 63 -9.80 -7.01 12.86
CA GLN A 63 -10.21 -7.10 14.27
C GLN A 63 -10.21 -5.71 14.91
#